data_AF-A0A930AW63-F1
#
_entry.id   AF-A0A930AW63-F1
#
_cell.length_a   1.000
_cell.length_b   1.000
_cell.length_c   1.000
_cell.angle_alpha   90.00
_cell.angle_beta   90.00
_cell.angle_gamma   90.00
#
_symmetry.space_group_name_H-M   'P 1'
#
loop_
_entity.id
_entity.type
_entity.pdbx_description
1 polymer ?
#
loop_
_entity_poly.entity_id
_entity_poly.type
_entity_poly.pdbx_seq_one_letter_code
_entity_poly.pdbx_strand_id
1 'polypeptide(L)'
;LQYVDGKFVFENEEEAKKLWPQGKFLFQELQLNKDILAKAKLRENIYTKKEESPTGDNTFYLKYSIQLPVVSRILGIEESQPVEFFIFGRDESDGFVYEIGTEQDHQTTLWEMIREIRK
;
A
#
# COMPACT_ATOMS: atom_id res chain seq x y z
N LEU A 1 15.36 13.77 9.35
CA LEU A 1 13.97 13.32 9.60
C LEU A 1 13.93 12.51 10.88
N GLN A 2 13.11 12.91 11.84
CA GLN A 2 12.86 12.15 13.06
C GLN A 2 11.37 11.86 13.21
N TYR A 3 11.02 10.76 13.87
CA TYR A 3 9.65 10.47 14.25
C TYR A 3 9.53 10.53 15.77
N VAL A 4 8.85 11.57 16.27
CA VAL A 4 8.75 11.87 17.70
C VAL A 4 7.27 12.11 18.02
N ASP A 5 6.76 11.45 19.06
CA ASP A 5 5.38 11.58 19.54
C ASP A 5 4.30 11.48 18.44
N GLY A 6 4.49 10.56 17.51
CA GLY A 6 3.53 10.31 16.43
C GLY A 6 3.63 11.29 15.25
N LYS A 7 4.67 12.11 15.18
CA LYS A 7 4.85 13.14 14.15
C LYS A 7 6.22 13.07 13.50
N PHE A 8 6.26 13.36 12.20
CA PHE A 8 7.51 13.59 11.47
C PHE A 8 8.01 15.00 11.77
N VAL A 9 9.28 15.10 12.16
CA VAL A 9 10.00 16.35 12.36
C VAL A 9 11.09 16.44 11.30
N PHE A 10 11.04 17.50 10.50
CA PHE A 10 11.98 17.76 9.42
C PHE A 10 12.93 18.89 9.79
N GLU A 11 14.17 18.79 9.33
CA GLU A 11 15.15 19.89 9.49
C GLU A 11 14.73 21.13 8.69
N ASN A 12 14.07 20.92 7.54
CA ASN A 12 13.44 21.96 6.73
C ASN A 12 11.97 21.60 6.46
N GLU A 13 11.08 22.10 7.31
CA GLU A 13 9.64 21.89 7.23
C GLU A 13 9.00 22.46 5.96
N GLU A 14 9.52 23.57 5.43
CA GLU A 14 8.96 24.20 4.23
C GLU A 14 9.19 23.32 2.99
N GLU A 15 10.40 22.80 2.85
CA GLU A 15 10.76 21.93 1.72
C GLU A 15 10.07 20.56 1.83
N ALA A 16 10.00 19.99 3.04
CA ALA A 16 9.30 18.73 3.27
C ALA A 16 7.82 18.80 2.86
N LYS A 17 7.14 19.91 3.14
CA LYS A 17 5.73 20.12 2.74
C LYS A 17 5.55 20.26 1.23
N LYS A 18 6.54 20.78 0.50
CA LYS A 18 6.50 20.84 -0.96
C LYS A 18 6.64 19.46 -1.59
N LEU A 19 7.52 18.62 -1.04
CA LEU A 19 7.80 17.27 -1.55
C LEU A 19 6.76 16.23 -1.11
N TRP A 20 6.19 16.39 0.08
CA TRP A 20 5.25 15.43 0.67
C TRP A 20 4.05 16.14 1.32
N PRO A 21 3.18 16.75 0.49
CA PRO A 21 2.09 17.59 0.99
C PRO A 21 1.08 16.85 1.88
N GLN A 22 0.92 15.53 1.69
CA GLN A 22 0.03 14.71 2.52
C GLN A 22 0.58 14.45 3.93
N GLY A 23 1.91 14.48 4.12
CA GLY A 23 2.57 14.41 5.43
C GLY A 23 2.27 13.16 6.28
N LYS A 24 1.65 12.14 5.70
CA LYS A 24 1.20 10.89 6.33
C LYS A 24 1.23 9.77 5.32
N PHE A 25 1.38 8.55 5.82
CA PHE A 25 1.28 7.33 5.02
C PHE A 25 -0.17 6.86 4.90
N LEU A 26 -0.50 6.21 3.78
CA LEU A 26 -1.81 5.61 3.54
C LEU A 26 -2.16 4.60 4.64
N PHE A 27 -1.22 3.76 5.10
CA PHE A 27 -1.49 2.81 6.18
C PHE A 27 -1.85 3.47 7.53
N GLN A 28 -1.60 4.77 7.72
CA GLN A 28 -2.06 5.51 8.91
C GLN A 28 -3.52 5.95 8.79
N GLU A 29 -4.07 6.02 7.57
CA GLU A 29 -5.43 6.54 7.31
C GLU A 29 -6.38 5.49 6.73
N LEU A 30 -5.85 4.43 6.13
CA LEU A 30 -6.61 3.34 5.53
C LEU A 30 -6.70 2.16 6.48
N GLN A 31 -7.93 1.76 6.80
CA GLN A 31 -8.21 0.47 7.42
C GLN A 31 -8.71 -0.50 6.37
N LEU A 32 -7.97 -1.58 6.15
CA LEU A 32 -8.42 -2.70 5.32
C LEU A 32 -8.97 -3.79 6.23
N ASN A 33 -10.26 -4.09 6.09
CA ASN A 33 -10.91 -5.17 6.82
C ASN A 33 -11.78 -6.00 5.88
N LYS A 34 -12.26 -7.13 6.38
CA LYS A 34 -13.07 -8.08 5.61
C LYS A 34 -14.32 -7.42 5.00
N ASP A 35 -14.98 -6.51 5.71
CA ASP A 35 -16.22 -5.88 5.24
C ASP A 35 -15.98 -4.91 4.09
N ILE A 36 -14.86 -4.19 4.11
CA ILE A 36 -14.44 -3.30 3.02
C ILE A 36 -14.06 -4.14 1.80
N LEU A 37 -13.21 -5.16 1.98
CA LEU A 37 -12.75 -6.00 0.88
C LEU A 37 -13.88 -6.86 0.28
N ALA A 38 -14.87 -7.26 1.07
CA ALA A 38 -16.04 -8.01 0.58
C ALA A 38 -16.93 -7.19 -0.36
N LYS A 39 -16.89 -5.86 -0.27
CA LYS A 39 -17.63 -4.95 -1.18
C LYS A 39 -16.82 -4.60 -2.43
N ALA A 40 -15.53 -4.92 -2.44
CA ALA A 40 -14.63 -4.63 -3.54
C ALA A 40 -14.81 -5.63 -4.69
N LYS A 41 -14.61 -5.17 -5.92
CA LYS A 41 -14.61 -6.06 -7.08
C LYS A 41 -13.20 -6.64 -7.29
N LEU A 42 -13.01 -7.91 -6.97
CA LEU A 42 -11.75 -8.61 -7.25
C LEU A 42 -11.52 -8.69 -8.77
N ARG A 43 -10.32 -8.32 -9.22
CA ARG A 43 -9.90 -8.31 -10.63
C ARG A 43 -8.87 -9.39 -10.92
N GLU A 44 -7.93 -9.55 -10.02
CA GLU A 44 -6.81 -10.48 -10.15
C GLU A 44 -6.49 -11.07 -8.77
N ASN A 45 -6.20 -12.36 -8.75
CA ASN A 45 -5.60 -13.01 -7.60
C ASN A 45 -4.54 -13.98 -8.10
N ILE A 46 -3.35 -13.90 -7.51
CA ILE A 46 -2.24 -14.78 -7.80
C ILE A 46 -1.71 -15.24 -6.46
N TYR A 47 -1.49 -16.55 -6.34
CA TYR A 47 -0.85 -17.16 -5.19
C TYR A 47 0.32 -17.98 -5.72
N THR A 48 1.49 -17.79 -5.13
CA THR A 48 2.70 -18.53 -5.50
C THR A 48 3.20 -19.23 -4.27
N LYS A 49 3.32 -20.56 -4.35
CA LYS A 49 3.91 -21.33 -3.26
C LYS A 49 5.42 -21.25 -3.32
N LYS A 50 6.06 -21.50 -2.18
CA LYS A 50 7.51 -21.59 -2.06
C LYS A 50 8.18 -22.47 -3.12
N GLU A 51 7.58 -23.61 -3.46
CA GLU A 51 8.14 -24.54 -4.46
C GLU A 51 8.10 -24.00 -5.89
N GLU A 52 7.21 -23.03 -6.16
CA GLU A 52 7.00 -22.40 -7.46
C GLU A 52 7.75 -21.05 -7.58
N SER A 53 8.19 -20.51 -6.44
CA SER A 53 8.81 -19.19 -6.34
C SER A 53 10.30 -19.23 -6.68
N PRO A 54 10.79 -18.38 -7.59
CA PRO A 54 12.23 -18.26 -7.87
C PRO A 54 13.07 -17.87 -6.65
N THR A 55 12.47 -17.21 -5.67
CA THR A 55 13.13 -16.77 -4.43
C THR A 55 12.91 -17.73 -3.26
N GLY A 56 12.02 -18.73 -3.41
CA GLY A 56 11.67 -19.66 -2.34
C GLY A 56 10.73 -19.08 -1.28
N ASP A 57 9.99 -18.03 -1.62
CA ASP A 57 9.01 -17.36 -0.74
C ASP A 57 7.57 -17.75 -1.12
N ASN A 58 6.66 -17.81 -0.14
CA ASN A 58 5.23 -17.84 -0.44
C ASN A 58 4.76 -16.40 -0.73
N THR A 59 3.99 -16.20 -1.79
CA THR A 59 3.42 -14.89 -2.10
C THR A 59 1.93 -14.95 -2.39
N PHE A 60 1.27 -13.83 -2.14
CA PHE A 60 -0.05 -13.56 -2.69
C PHE A 60 -0.09 -12.15 -3.28
N TYR A 61 -0.83 -12.00 -4.36
CA TYR A 61 -1.14 -10.72 -4.99
C TYR A 61 -2.64 -10.66 -5.25
N LEU A 62 -3.28 -9.60 -4.78
CA LEU A 62 -4.71 -9.36 -4.95
C LEU A 62 -4.88 -7.97 -5.55
N LYS A 63 -5.64 -7.86 -6.65
CA LYS A 63 -6.02 -6.58 -7.24
C LYS A 63 -7.53 -6.41 -7.19
N TYR A 64 -7.96 -5.25 -6.71
CA TYR A 64 -9.36 -4.89 -6.55
C TYR A 64 -9.67 -3.59 -7.28
N SER A 65 -10.86 -3.54 -7.86
CA SER A 65 -11.51 -2.29 -8.27
C SER A 65 -12.39 -1.84 -7.11
N ILE A 66 -12.01 -0.76 -6.44
CA ILE A 66 -12.62 -0.33 -5.17
C ILE A 66 -12.62 1.20 -5.06
N GLN A 67 -13.69 1.77 -4.51
CA GLN A 67 -13.73 3.19 -4.17
C GLN A 67 -13.06 3.41 -2.81
N LEU A 68 -11.95 4.15 -2.81
CA LEU A 68 -11.15 4.45 -1.61
C LEU A 68 -10.90 5.96 -1.52
N PRO A 69 -11.77 6.73 -0.84
CA PRO A 69 -11.66 8.19 -0.81
C PRO A 69 -10.32 8.72 -0.30
N VAL A 70 -9.69 8.04 0.67
CA VAL A 70 -8.34 8.39 1.16
C VAL A 70 -7.31 8.32 0.03
N VAL A 71 -7.35 7.26 -0.78
CA VAL A 71 -6.44 7.07 -1.91
C VAL A 71 -6.74 8.08 -3.01
N SER A 72 -8.02 8.32 -3.32
CA SER A 72 -8.43 9.33 -4.31
C SER A 72 -7.89 10.72 -3.97
N ARG A 73 -7.92 11.12 -2.69
CA ARG A 73 -7.34 12.39 -2.23
C ARG A 73 -5.82 12.45 -2.38
N ILE A 74 -5.11 11.37 -2.07
CA ILE A 74 -3.64 11.30 -2.24
C ILE A 74 -3.26 11.43 -3.72
N LEU A 75 -4.03 10.78 -4.61
CA LEU A 75 -3.78 10.80 -6.05
C LEU A 75 -4.32 12.06 -6.76
N GLY A 76 -5.13 12.88 -6.09
CA GLY A 76 -5.74 14.07 -6.69
C GLY A 76 -6.82 13.75 -7.74
N ILE A 77 -7.52 12.63 -7.61
CA ILE A 77 -8.58 12.17 -8.52
C ILE A 77 -9.97 12.27 -7.88
N GLU A 78 -11.04 12.09 -8.65
CA GLU A 78 -12.41 12.12 -8.13
C GLU A 78 -12.67 11.02 -7.10
N GLU A 79 -13.25 11.37 -5.94
CA GLU A 79 -13.52 10.39 -4.86
C GLU A 79 -14.58 9.35 -5.24
N SER A 80 -15.40 9.61 -6.26
CA SER A 80 -16.38 8.67 -6.83
C SER A 80 -15.75 7.61 -7.73
N GLN A 81 -14.56 7.86 -8.26
CA GLN A 81 -13.89 6.97 -9.19
C GLN A 81 -13.28 5.78 -8.44
N PRO A 82 -13.59 4.53 -8.82
CA PRO A 82 -12.87 3.36 -8.31
C PRO A 82 -11.40 3.40 -8.73
N VAL A 83 -10.52 2.96 -7.84
CA VAL A 83 -9.10 2.75 -8.12
C VAL A 83 -8.81 1.25 -8.28
N GLU A 84 -7.78 0.91 -9.05
CA GLU A 84 -7.22 -0.44 -9.09
C GLU A 84 -6.20 -0.57 -7.97
N PHE A 85 -6.67 -1.02 -6.81
CA PHE A 85 -5.89 -1.15 -5.58
C PHE A 85 -5.33 -2.57 -5.47
N PHE A 86 -4.02 -2.70 -5.26
CA PHE A 86 -3.39 -3.99 -5.05
C PHE A 86 -2.90 -4.18 -3.61
N ILE A 87 -2.89 -5.44 -3.19
CA ILE A 87 -2.29 -5.92 -1.95
C ILE A 87 -1.36 -7.06 -2.33
N PHE A 88 -0.09 -6.93 -1.98
CA PHE A 88 0.90 -7.98 -2.13
C PHE A 88 1.42 -8.39 -0.75
N GLY A 89 1.60 -9.69 -0.56
CA GLY A 89 2.25 -10.23 0.62
C GLY A 89 3.31 -11.23 0.22
N ARG A 90 4.44 -11.19 0.93
CA ARG A 90 5.55 -12.13 0.80
C ARG A 90 5.96 -12.62 2.18
N ASP A 91 5.95 -13.94 2.33
CA ASP A 91 6.51 -14.66 3.48
C ASP A 91 7.98 -14.95 3.18
N GLU A 92 8.85 -14.08 3.69
CA GLU A 92 10.30 -14.22 3.58
C GLU A 92 10.80 -15.14 4.71
N SER A 93 11.90 -15.86 4.48
CA SER A 93 12.46 -16.77 5.50
C SER A 93 12.76 -16.11 6.86
N ASP A 94 12.96 -14.79 6.88
CA ASP A 94 13.34 -13.96 8.03
C ASP A 94 12.26 -12.95 8.45
N GLY A 95 11.08 -12.94 7.82
CA GLY A 95 10.02 -11.98 8.15
C GLY A 95 8.89 -11.92 7.12
N PHE A 96 7.94 -11.02 7.34
CA PHE A 96 6.84 -10.76 6.40
C PHE A 96 6.95 -9.38 5.77
N VAL A 97 6.68 -9.32 4.47
CA VAL A 97 6.51 -8.07 3.72
C VAL A 97 5.06 -7.96 3.26
N TYR A 98 4.45 -6.81 3.53
CA TYR A 98 3.19 -6.40 2.96
C TYR A 98 3.39 -5.14 2.13
N GLU A 99 2.86 -5.14 0.91
CA GLU A 99 2.84 -3.97 0.05
C GLU A 99 1.39 -3.66 -0.33
N ILE A 100 1.08 -2.38 -0.38
CA ILE A 100 -0.19 -1.86 -0.88
C ILE A 100 0.09 -0.78 -1.90
N GLY A 101 -0.83 -0.60 -2.84
CA GLY A 101 -0.68 0.44 -3.81
C GLY A 101 -1.83 0.53 -4.78
N THR A 102 -1.68 1.41 -5.76
CA THR A 102 -2.60 1.55 -6.87
C THR A 102 -1.89 1.46 -8.20
N GLU A 103 -2.61 0.98 -9.20
CA GLU A 103 -2.17 0.99 -10.59
C GLU A 103 -3.14 1.82 -11.45
N GLN A 104 -2.59 2.51 -12.44
CA GLN A 104 -3.35 3.17 -13.50
C GLN A 104 -2.61 2.92 -14.81
N ASP A 105 -3.32 2.47 -15.85
CA ASP A 105 -2.74 2.16 -17.16
C ASP A 105 -1.51 1.24 -17.08
N HIS A 106 -1.59 0.22 -16.22
CA HIS A 106 -0.51 -0.74 -15.92
C HIS A 106 0.76 -0.13 -15.29
N GLN A 107 0.67 1.09 -14.76
CA GLN A 107 1.75 1.74 -14.01
C GLN A 107 1.35 1.93 -12.55
N THR A 108 2.28 1.64 -11.64
CA THR A 108 2.08 1.90 -10.21
C THR A 108 2.05 3.41 -9.95
N THR A 109 0.96 3.90 -9.35
CA THR A 109 0.76 5.33 -9.04
C THR A 109 0.94 5.65 -7.55
N LEU A 110 0.76 4.65 -6.69
CA LEU A 110 1.06 4.71 -5.26
C LEU A 110 1.62 3.36 -4.84
N TRP A 111 2.61 3.38 -3.95
CA TRP A 111 3.19 2.17 -3.38
C TRP A 111 3.69 2.45 -1.97
N GLU A 112 3.25 1.62 -1.03
CA GLU A 112 3.73 1.61 0.34
C GLU A 112 4.04 0.18 0.77
N MET A 113 5.10 0.03 1.56
CA MET A 113 5.57 -1.25 2.07
C MET A 113 5.69 -1.21 3.59
N ILE A 114 5.23 -2.27 4.25
CA ILE A 114 5.49 -2.57 5.65
C ILE A 114 6.25 -3.89 5.70
N ARG A 115 7.48 -3.86 6.24
CA ARG A 115 8.33 -5.04 6.39
C ARG A 115 8.61 -5.30 7.87
N GLU A 116 8.37 -6.54 8.30
CA GLU A 116 8.85 -7.02 9.58
C GLU A 116 10.38 -7.15 9.55
N ILE A 117 11.08 -6.57 10.52
CA ILE A 117 12.52 -6.74 10.69
C ILE A 117 12.75 -7.47 12.00
N ARG A 118 13.08 -8.77 11.92
CA ARG A 118 13.47 -9.57 13.09
C ARG A 118 14.93 -9.26 13.44
N LYS A 119 15.21 -8.99 14.72
CA LYS A 119 16.55 -8.75 15.26
C LYS A 119 17.14 -10.02 15.86
#